data_AF-A0A831LQT5-F1
#
_entry.id   AF-A0A831LQT5-F1
#
_cell.length_a   1.000
_cell.length_b   1.000
_cell.length_c   1.000
_cell.angle_alpha   90.00
_cell.angle_beta   90.00
_cell.angle_gamma   90.00
#
_symmetry.space_group_name_H-M   'P 1'
#
loop_
_entity.id
_entity.type
_entity.pdbx_description
1 polymer ?
#
loop_
_entity_poly.entity_id
_entity_poly.type
_entity_poly.pdbx_seq_one_letter_code
_entity_poly.pdbx_strand_id
1 'polypeptide(L)' 'MESELILGLLVLIIGALAAAFPRPKTYLSRIISLEIPAWGLLLIMLAYNETLALLTFIAVTAIST' A
#
# COMPACT_ATOMS: atom_id res chain seq x y z
N MET A 1 -16.47 -3.14 6.61
CA MET A 1 -16.36 -1.76 6.09
C MET A 1 -15.51 -0.84 6.97
N GLU A 2 -15.85 -0.62 8.25
CA GLU A 2 -15.03 0.30 9.08
C GLU A 2 -13.64 -0.27 9.42
N SER A 3 -13.55 -1.57 9.67
CA SER A 3 -12.28 -2.22 10.06
C SER A 3 -11.23 -2.19 8.94
N GLU A 4 -11.62 -2.43 7.67
CA GLU A 4 -10.66 -2.37 6.56
C GLU A 4 -10.16 -0.94 6.33
N LEU A 5 -11.03 0.06 6.49
CA LEU A 5 -10.67 1.46 6.32
C LEU A 5 -9.68 1.93 7.39
N ILE A 6 -9.93 1.59 8.66
CA ILE A 6 -9.05 1.95 9.79
C ILE A 6 -7.68 1.26 9.64
N LEU A 7 -7.67 -0.03 9.32
CA LEU A 7 -6.43 -0.79 9.10
C LEU A 7 -5.67 -0.27 7.88
N GLY A 8 -6.36 0.00 6.77
CA GLY A 8 -5.77 0.55 5.57
C GLY A 8 -5.13 1.91 5.81
N LEU A 9 -5.79 2.79 6.56
CA LEU A 9 -5.24 4.10 6.93
C LEU A 9 -3.99 3.96 7.82
N LEU A 10 -4.02 3.08 8.82
CA LEU A 10 -2.87 2.83 9.70
C LEU A 10 -1.67 2.30 8.91
N VAL A 11 -1.88 1.30 8.04
CA VAL A 11 -0.83 0.71 7.21
C VAL A 11 -0.27 1.74 6.22
N LEU A 12 -1.14 2.54 5.59
CA LEU A 12 -0.72 3.59 4.66
C LEU A 12 0.14 4.63 5.36
N ILE A 13 -0.28 5.12 6.52
CA ILE A 13 0.45 6.15 7.27
C ILE A 13 1.79 5.61 7.77
N ILE A 14 1.81 4.43 8.38
CA ILE A 14 3.06 3.83 8.90
C ILE A 14 4.02 3.51 7.75
N GLY A 15 3.52 2.94 6.65
CA GLY A 15 4.28 2.64 5.45
C GLY A 15 4.86 3.89 4.79
N ALA A 16 4.05 4.94 4.65
CA ALA A 16 4.48 6.22 4.10
C ALA A 16 5.52 6.90 4.98
N LEU A 17 5.34 6.90 6.30
CA LEU A 17 6.33 7.43 7.24
C LEU A 17 7.64 6.64 7.17
N ALA A 18 7.57 5.31 7.21
CA ALA A 18 8.75 4.45 7.07
C ALA A 18 9.48 4.66 5.73
N ALA A 19 8.73 4.91 4.66
CA ALA A 19 9.28 5.21 3.34
C ALA A 19 9.88 6.62 3.25
N ALA A 20 9.31 7.61 3.94
CA ALA A 20 9.75 9.00 3.93
C ALA A 20 11.08 9.21 4.68
N PHE A 21 11.41 8.36 5.67
CA PHE A 21 12.69 8.46 6.36
C PHE A 21 13.87 8.18 5.41
N PRO A 22 14.82 9.13 5.26
CA PRO A 22 15.98 8.96 4.41
C PRO A 22 16.93 7.93 5.03
N ARG A 23 16.89 6.71 4.50
CA ARG A 23 17.84 5.62 4.80
C ARG A 23 18.50 5.17 3.51
N PRO A 24 19.75 4.66 3.54
CA PRO A 24 20.34 4.02 2.37
C PRO A 24 19.50 2.80 2.01
N LYS A 25 18.69 2.91 0.97
CA LYS A 25 17.78 1.83 0.54
C LYS A 25 18.51 0.93 -0.45
N THR A 26 18.72 -0.32 -0.07
CA THR A 26 18.99 -1.39 -1.04
C THR A 26 17.75 -1.63 -1.92
N TYR A 27 17.91 -2.28 -3.06
CA TYR A 27 16.80 -2.60 -3.97
C TYR A 27 15.61 -3.25 -3.24
N LEU A 28 15.90 -4.25 -2.39
CA LEU A 28 14.91 -4.94 -1.58
C LEU A 28 14.21 -4.01 -0.57
N SER A 29 14.96 -3.16 0.12
CA SER A 29 14.40 -2.18 1.05
C SER A 29 13.50 -1.15 0.35
N ARG A 30 13.83 -0.77 -0.89
CA ARG A 30 13.03 0.15 -1.71
C ARG A 30 11.69 -0.47 -2.10
N ILE A 31 11.69 -1.72 -2.57
CA ILE A 31 10.46 -2.44 -2.92
C ILE A 31 9.57 -2.55 -1.69
N ILE A 32 10.07 -3.07 -0.57
CA ILE A 32 9.28 -3.23 0.65
C ILE A 32 8.70 -1.88 1.13
N SER A 33 9.49 -0.80 1.03
CA SER A 33 9.01 0.54 1.41
C SER A 33 7.88 1.07 0.52
N LEU A 34 7.79 0.62 -0.74
CA LEU A 34 6.74 1.02 -1.68
C LEU A 34 5.53 0.11 -1.60
N GLU A 35 5.76 -1.18 -1.38
CA GLU A 35 4.70 -2.18 -1.24
C GLU A 35 3.85 -1.90 0.01
N ILE A 36 4.45 -1.73 1.19
CA ILE A 36 3.67 -1.54 2.44
C ILE A 36 2.58 -0.45 2.33
N PRO A 37 2.87 0.79 1.87
CA PRO A 37 1.83 1.78 1.65
C PRO A 37 0.85 1.42 0.53
N ALA A 38 1.27 0.71 -0.52
CA ALA A 38 0.37 0.21 -1.56
C ALA A 38 -0.67 -0.77 -0.99
N TRP A 39 -0.27 -1.69 -0.10
CA TRP A 39 -1.19 -2.59 0.62
C TRP A 39 -2.20 -1.82 1.50
N GLY A 40 -1.78 -0.71 2.12
CA GLY A 40 -2.69 0.18 2.86
C GLY A 40 -3.76 0.82 1.96
N LEU A 41 -3.34 1.28 0.77
CA LEU A 41 -4.24 1.82 -0.26
C LEU A 41 -5.26 0.78 -0.76
N LEU A 42 -4.85 -0.48 -0.91
CA LEU A 42 -5.75 -1.56 -1.31
C LEU A 42 -6.84 -1.84 -0.28
N LEU A 43 -6.50 -1.82 1.00
CA LEU A 43 -7.48 -1.99 2.09
C LEU A 43 -8.51 -0.85 2.12
N ILE A 44 -8.06 0.38 1.85
CA ILE A 44 -8.95 1.54 1.73
C ILE A 44 -9.89 1.38 0.53
N MET A 45 -9.37 0.94 -0.62
CA MET A 45 -10.17 0.70 -1.81
C MET A 45 -11.17 -0.44 -1.61
N LEU A 46 -10.79 -1.49 -0.90
CA LEU A 46 -11.66 -2.62 -0.56
C LEU A 46 -12.83 -2.17 0.33
N ALA A 47 -12.59 -1.23 1.25
CA ALA A 47 -13.64 -0.65 2.08
C ALA A 47 -14.70 0.13 1.26
N TYR A 48 -14.34 0.61 0.05
CA TYR A 48 -15.25 1.29 -0.86
C TYR A 48 -15.92 0.33 -1.85
N ASN A 49 -15.11 -0.42 -2.60
CA ASN A 49 -15.59 -1.31 -3.64
C ASN A 49 -14.53 -2.38 -3.96
N GLU A 50 -14.93 -3.65 -3.86
CA GLU A 50 -14.06 -4.80 -4.11
C GLU A 50 -13.49 -4.84 -5.53
N THR A 51 -14.29 -4.52 -6.55
CA THR A 51 -13.83 -4.47 -7.95
C THR A 51 -12.76 -3.40 -8.15
N LEU A 52 -12.94 -2.23 -7.53
CA LEU A 52 -11.96 -1.14 -7.61
C LEU A 52 -10.66 -1.52 -6.89
N ALA A 53 -10.74 -2.21 -5.75
CA ALA A 53 -9.57 -2.74 -5.06
C ALA A 53 -8.77 -3.73 -5.92
N LEU A 54 -9.46 -4.71 -6.52
CA LEU A 54 -8.83 -5.74 -7.37
C LEU A 54 -8.19 -5.14 -8.62
N LEU A 55 -8.88 -4.21 -9.30
CA LEU A 55 -8.32 -3.53 -10.48
C LEU A 55 -7.04 -2.77 -10.14
N THR A 56 -7.02 -2.09 -9.00
CA THR A 56 -5.86 -1.31 -8.58
C THR A 56 -4.70 -2.23 -8.17
N PHE A 57 -4.99 -3.34 -7.50
CA PHE A 57 -3.98 -4.36 -7.18
C PHE A 57 -3.30 -4.91 -8.43
N ILE A 58 -4.10 -5.32 -9.42
CA ILE A 58 -3.60 -5.87 -10.68
C ILE A 58 -2.77 -4.81 -11.43
N ALA A 59 -3.28 -3.57 -11.54
CA ALA A 59 -2.59 -2.50 -12.23
C ALA A 59 -1.23 -2.17 -11.59
N VAL A 60 -1.17 -2.01 -10.26
CA VAL A 60 0.07 -1.70 -9.54
C VAL A 60 1.06 -2.88 -9.63
N THR A 61 0.57 -4.11 -9.46
CA THR A 61 1.41 -5.32 -9.56
C THR A 61 2.05 -5.44 -10.94
N ALA A 62 1.26 -5.19 -12.00
CA ALA A 62 1.72 -5.24 -13.39
C ALA A 62 2.74 -4.13 -13.73
N ILE A 63 2.72 -2.99 -13.04
CA ILE A 63 3.70 -1.92 -13.22
C ILE A 63 4.97 -2.17 -12.40
N SER A 64 4.86 -2.85 -11.26
CA SER A 64 6.00 -3.09 -10.34
C SER A 64 6.88 -4.28 -10.73
N THR A 65 6.36 -5.20 -11.56
CA THR A 65 7.03 -6.43 -12.03
C THR A 65 7.65 -6.21 -13.40
#